data_AF-A0A3M1IG42-F1
#
_entry.id   AF-A0A3M1IG42-F1
#
_cell.length_a   1.000
_cell.length_b   1.000
_cell.length_c   1.000
_cell.angle_alpha   90.00
_cell.angle_beta   90.00
_cell.angle_gamma   90.00
#
_symmetry.space_group_name_H-M   'P 1'
#
loop_
_entity.id
_entity.type
_entity.pdbx_description
1 polymer ?
#
loop_
_entity_poly.entity_id
_entity_poly.type
_entity_poly.pdbx_seq_one_letter_code
_entity_poly.pdbx_strand_id
1 'polypeptide(L)'
;MGRTLPPYSRLIENFESRLAAFRRALRAEDKEAFDELMLSLKRHVQAGVYASFINPTEAALFSALLEMQKQLLRQQQEIKKLQDKIATLPKDLS
;
A
#
# COMPACT_ATOMS: atom_id res chain seq x y z
N MET A 1 -20.11 -20.07 23.46
CA MET A 1 -18.92 -19.26 23.73
C MET A 1 -18.55 -18.53 22.44
N GLY A 2 -19.03 -17.30 22.25
CA GLY A 2 -18.83 -16.55 21.01
C GLY A 2 -17.35 -16.30 20.74
N ARG A 3 -16.87 -16.62 19.54
CA ARG A 3 -15.50 -16.33 19.11
C ARG A 3 -15.28 -14.83 19.19
N THR A 4 -14.61 -14.36 20.24
CA THR A 4 -14.09 -13.01 20.30
C THR A 4 -13.15 -12.84 19.12
N LEU A 5 -13.46 -11.91 18.20
CA LEU A 5 -12.57 -11.61 17.10
C LEU A 5 -11.22 -11.15 17.69
N PRO A 6 -10.10 -11.77 17.31
CA PRO A 6 -8.80 -11.30 17.76
C PRO A 6 -8.61 -9.84 17.34
N PRO A 7 -7.90 -9.02 18.14
CA PRO A 7 -7.59 -7.65 17.76
C PRO A 7 -6.99 -7.58 16.36
N TYR A 8 -7.42 -6.60 15.56
CA TYR A 8 -6.96 -6.46 14.18
C TYR A 8 -5.44 -6.33 14.06
N SER A 9 -4.76 -5.78 15.07
CA SER A 9 -3.30 -5.78 15.17
C SER A 9 -2.69 -7.19 15.12
N ARG A 10 -3.22 -8.14 15.91
CA ARG A 10 -2.79 -9.55 15.87
C ARG A 10 -3.07 -10.21 14.53
N LEU A 11 -4.13 -9.78 13.85
CA LEU A 11 -4.46 -10.28 12.52
C LEU A 11 -3.46 -9.81 11.47
N ILE A 12 -2.97 -8.57 11.58
CA ILE A 12 -1.85 -8.07 10.75
C ILE A 12 -0.58 -8.84 11.06
N GLU A 13 -0.23 -9.04 12.33
CA GLU A 13 0.98 -9.79 12.71
C GLU A 13 0.96 -11.22 12.16
N ASN A 14 -0.19 -11.89 12.23
CA ASN A 14 -0.38 -13.21 11.62
C ASN A 14 -0.27 -13.17 10.09
N PHE A 15 -0.78 -12.12 9.46
CA PHE A 15 -0.69 -11.93 8.01
C PHE A 15 0.76 -11.68 7.56
N GLU A 16 1.49 -10.81 8.24
CA GLU A 16 2.93 -10.57 8.00
C GLU A 16 3.73 -11.87 8.17
N SER A 17 3.43 -12.64 9.21
CA SER A 17 4.08 -13.93 9.46
C SER A 17 3.85 -14.94 8.31
N ARG A 18 2.64 -14.98 7.74
CA ARG A 18 2.31 -15.81 6.57
C ARG A 18 3.08 -15.38 5.32
N LEU A 19 3.34 -14.09 5.17
CA LEU A 19 4.09 -13.55 4.03
C LEU A 19 5.61 -13.59 4.20
N ALA A 20 6.13 -13.97 5.37
CA ALA A 20 7.57 -13.99 5.63
C ALA A 20 8.36 -14.89 4.66
N ALA A 21 7.79 -16.03 4.25
CA ALA A 21 8.40 -16.90 3.25
C ALA A 21 8.36 -16.29 1.85
N PHE A 22 7.25 -15.64 1.49
CA PHE A 22 7.11 -14.90 0.24
C PHE A 22 8.15 -13.77 0.15
N ARG A 23 8.24 -12.93 1.18
CA ARG A 23 9.25 -11.85 1.26
C ARG A 23 10.68 -12.39 1.10
N ARG A 24 11.00 -13.52 1.72
CA ARG A 24 12.35 -14.12 1.61
C ARG A 24 12.72 -14.48 0.17
N ALA A 25 11.76 -14.93 -0.62
CA ALA A 25 11.94 -15.33 -2.02
C ALA A 25 12.05 -14.14 -3.00
N LEU A 26 11.69 -12.92 -2.58
CA LEU A 26 11.77 -11.72 -3.42
C LEU A 26 13.21 -11.27 -3.71
N ARG A 27 13.40 -10.55 -4.82
CA ARG A 27 14.65 -9.82 -5.14
C ARG A 27 14.84 -8.65 -4.16
N ALA A 28 16.04 -8.07 -4.12
CA ALA A 28 16.34 -6.96 -3.19
C ALA A 28 15.42 -5.75 -3.43
N GLU A 29 15.25 -5.33 -4.68
CA GLU A 29 14.35 -4.26 -5.09
C GLU A 29 12.89 -4.51 -4.67
N ASP A 30 12.40 -5.73 -4.86
CA ASP A 30 11.03 -6.11 -4.51
C ASP A 30 10.83 -6.21 -2.99
N LYS A 31 11.88 -6.54 -2.23
CA LYS A 31 11.84 -6.59 -0.75
C LYS A 31 11.61 -5.21 -0.15
N GLU A 32 12.27 -4.18 -0.68
CA GLU A 32 12.08 -2.80 -0.22
C GLU A 32 10.66 -2.32 -0.50
N ALA A 33 10.15 -2.57 -1.71
CA ALA A 33 8.77 -2.25 -2.07
C ALA A 33 7.75 -3.00 -1.20
N PHE A 34 8.02 -4.26 -0.89
CA PHE A 34 7.19 -5.07 0.01
C PHE A 34 7.15 -4.49 1.43
N ASP A 35 8.29 -4.04 1.97
CA ASP A 35 8.36 -3.49 3.33
C ASP A 35 7.59 -2.16 3.46
N GLU A 36 7.71 -1.27 2.48
CA GLU A 36 6.91 -0.04 2.40
C GLU A 36 5.41 -0.32 2.29
N LEU A 37 5.04 -1.37 1.56
CA LEU A 37 3.65 -1.82 1.47
C LEU A 37 3.12 -2.28 2.83
N MET A 38 3.87 -3.11 3.57
CA MET A 38 3.48 -3.58 4.90
C MET A 38 3.34 -2.44 5.91
N LEU A 39 4.22 -1.44 5.87
CA LEU A 39 4.08 -0.22 6.68
C LEU A 39 2.79 0.53 6.38
N SER A 40 2.39 0.58 5.11
CA SER A 40 1.14 1.22 4.69
C SER A 40 -0.09 0.46 5.19
N LEU A 41 -0.06 -0.87 5.20
CA LEU A 41 -1.12 -1.71 5.79
C LEU A 41 -1.39 -1.38 7.26
N LYS A 42 -0.32 -1.20 8.04
CA LYS A 42 -0.41 -0.86 9.46
C LYS A 42 -1.10 0.49 9.71
N ARG A 43 -1.06 1.43 8.76
CA ARG A 43 -1.72 2.74 8.88
C ARG A 43 -3.24 2.67 8.70
N HIS A 44 -3.73 1.68 7.98
CA HIS A 44 -5.16 1.53 7.66
C HIS A 44 -5.90 0.55 8.60
N VAL A 45 -5.27 0.18 9.72
CA VAL A 45 -5.84 -0.69 10.77
C VAL A 45 -7.25 -0.26 11.17
N GLN A 46 -7.47 1.03 11.40
CA GLN A 46 -8.76 1.53 11.87
C GLN A 46 -9.85 1.44 10.80
N ALA A 47 -9.50 1.60 9.52
CA ALA A 47 -10.42 1.44 8.40
C ALA A 47 -10.85 -0.04 8.24
N GLY A 48 -9.91 -0.97 8.42
CA GLY A 48 -10.20 -2.41 8.42
C GLY A 48 -11.08 -2.86 9.59
N VAL A 49 -10.85 -2.32 10.79
CA VAL A 49 -11.73 -2.54 11.96
C VAL A 49 -13.14 -2.03 11.69
N TYR A 50 -13.27 -0.82 11.14
CA TYR A 50 -14.56 -0.22 10.80
C TYR A 50 -15.29 -1.02 9.72
N ALA A 51 -14.58 -1.58 8.75
CA ALA A 51 -15.18 -2.35 7.67
C ALA A 51 -15.86 -3.65 8.13
N SER A 52 -15.49 -4.22 9.30
CA SER A 52 -16.14 -5.33 10.05
C SER A 52 -16.64 -6.59 9.29
N PHE A 53 -16.49 -6.66 7.97
CA PHE A 53 -17.07 -7.69 7.10
C PHE A 53 -16.05 -8.38 6.19
N ILE A 54 -14.79 -7.96 6.30
CA ILE A 54 -13.73 -8.36 5.38
C ILE A 54 -12.74 -9.21 6.17
N ASN A 55 -12.43 -10.41 5.67
CA ASN A 55 -11.39 -11.24 6.28
C ASN A 55 -10.13 -10.37 6.43
N PRO A 56 -9.40 -10.40 7.55
CA PRO A 56 -8.25 -9.51 7.75
C PRO A 56 -7.21 -9.55 6.64
N THR A 57 -7.11 -10.68 5.94
CA THR A 57 -6.32 -10.85 4.71
C THR A 57 -6.80 -9.90 3.60
N GLU A 58 -8.11 -9.85 3.34
CA GLU A 58 -8.72 -8.99 2.33
C GLU A 58 -8.62 -7.52 2.73
N ALA A 59 -8.79 -7.17 4.01
CA ALA A 59 -8.69 -5.79 4.49
C ALA A 59 -7.26 -5.25 4.40
N ALA A 60 -6.27 -6.12 4.65
CA ALA A 60 -4.87 -5.86 4.32
C ALA A 60 -4.72 -5.62 2.81
N LEU A 61 -5.14 -6.55 1.95
CA LEU A 61 -5.02 -6.37 0.50
C LEU A 61 -5.67 -5.07 -0.01
N PHE A 62 -6.87 -4.71 0.46
CA PHE A 62 -7.53 -3.45 0.11
C PHE A 62 -6.73 -2.22 0.55
N SER A 63 -6.14 -2.26 1.74
CA SER A 63 -5.30 -1.16 2.25
C SER A 63 -4.04 -0.99 1.41
N ALA A 64 -3.42 -2.10 0.99
CA ALA A 64 -2.29 -2.11 0.07
C ALA A 64 -2.66 -1.50 -1.29
N LEU A 65 -3.74 -1.98 -1.90
CA LEU A 65 -4.24 -1.50 -3.18
C LEU A 65 -4.60 0.00 -3.13
N LEU A 66 -5.21 0.45 -2.03
CA LEU A 66 -5.56 1.85 -1.85
C LEU A 66 -4.32 2.76 -1.79
N GLU A 67 -3.27 2.36 -1.08
CA GLU A 67 -2.04 3.16 -1.02
C GLU A 67 -1.29 3.14 -2.37
N MET A 68 -1.26 2.00 -3.06
CA MET A 68 -0.72 1.91 -4.43
C MET A 68 -1.48 2.84 -5.38
N GLN A 69 -2.81 2.85 -5.34
CA GLN A 69 -3.63 3.75 -6.15
C GLN A 69 -3.33 5.22 -5.86
N LYS A 70 -3.14 5.60 -4.59
CA LYS A 70 -2.75 6.97 -4.23
C LYS A 70 -1.35 7.33 -4.74
N GLN A 71 -0.39 6.41 -4.69
CA GLN A 71 0.95 6.61 -5.24
C GLN A 71 0.89 6.84 -6.76
N LEU A 72 0.14 6.00 -7.48
CA LEU A 72 -0.07 6.16 -8.93
C LEU A 72 -0.70 7.50 -9.28
N LEU A 73 -1.76 7.91 -8.58
CA LEU A 73 -2.40 9.21 -8.81
C LEU A 73 -1.46 10.39 -8.56
N ARG A 74 -0.63 10.31 -7.50
CA ARG A 74 0.40 11.34 -7.21
C ARG A 74 1.44 11.41 -8.32
N GLN A 75 1.95 10.27 -8.79
CA GLN A 75 2.92 10.22 -9.88
C GLN A 75 2.32 10.77 -11.19
N GLN A 76 1.09 10.40 -11.53
CA GLN A 76 0.38 10.94 -12.71
C GLN A 76 0.23 12.46 -12.62
N GLN A 77 -0.10 13.00 -11.44
CA GLN A 77 -0.20 14.44 -11.24
C GLN A 77 1.16 15.14 -11.40
N GLU A 78 2.24 14.57 -10.85
CA GLU A 78 3.58 15.14 -11.02
C GLU A 78 4.06 15.09 -12.47
N ILE A 79 3.83 13.97 -13.18
CA ILE A 79 4.11 13.85 -14.62
C ILE A 79 3.36 14.94 -15.39
N LYS A 80 2.06 15.11 -15.12
CA LYS A 80 1.25 16.15 -15.78
C LYS A 80 1.81 17.55 -15.51
N LYS A 81 2.15 17.87 -14.25
CA LYS A 81 2.76 19.16 -13.89
C LYS A 81 4.08 19.40 -14.63
N LEU A 82 4.92 18.37 -14.77
CA LEU A 82 6.19 18.46 -15.50
C LEU A 82 5.96 18.66 -17.00
N GLN A 83 4.99 17.94 -17.60
CA GLN A 83 4.59 18.11 -18.99
C GLN A 83 4.06 19.52 -19.26
N ASP A 84 3.20 20.04 -18.38
CA ASP A 84 2.66 21.40 -18.48
C ASP A 84 3.79 22.44 -18.40
N LYS A 85 4.74 22.27 -17.47
CA LYS A 85 5.93 23.13 -17.38
C LYS A 85 6.75 23.10 -18.67
N ILE A 86 7.03 21.92 -19.21
CA ILE A 86 7.77 21.76 -20.48
C ILE A 86 7.03 22.45 -21.63
N ALA A 87 5.70 22.31 -21.71
CA ALA A 87 4.90 22.94 -22.75
C ALA A 87 4.88 24.48 -22.66
N THR A 88 5.06 25.04 -21.45
CA THR A 88 5.15 26.48 -21.21
C THR A 88 6.56 27.06 -21.34
N LEU A 89 7.60 26.22 -21.46
CA LEU A 89 8.96 26.71 -21.70
C LEU A 89 9.08 27.26 -23.13
N PRO A 90 9.63 28.47 -23.32
CA PRO A 90 9.84 29.03 -24.65
C PRO A 90 10.80 28.15 -25.45
N LYS A 91 10.48 27.90 -26.72
CA LYS A 91 11.23 27.02 -27.64
C LYS A 91 12.63 27.52 -28.03
N ASP A 92 13.08 28.65 -27.47
CA ASP A 92 14.24 29.39 -27.96
C ASP A 92 15.58 28.99 -27.31
N LEU A 93 15.65 27.79 -26.70
CA LEU A 93 16.88 27.26 -26.09
C LEU A 93 17.33 25.91 -26.71
N SER A 94 16.87 25.59 -27.92
CA SER A 94 17.41 24.48 -28.73
C SER A 94 18.60 24.91 -29.58
#